data_AF-A0A1I3TTT7-F1
#
_entry.id   AF-A0A1I3TTT7-F1
#
_cell.length_a   1.000
_cell.length_b   1.000
_cell.length_c   1.000
_cell.angle_alpha   90.00
_cell.angle_beta   90.00
_cell.angle_gamma   90.00
#
_symmetry.space_group_name_H-M   'P 1'
#
loop_
_entity.id
_entity.type
_entity.pdbx_description
1 polymer ?
#
loop_
_entity_poly.entity_id
_entity_poly.type
_entity_poly.pdbx_seq_one_letter_code
_entity_poly.pdbx_strand_id
1 'polypeptide(L)' 'MKNHLRNAVESMKEHYIQKLIQAGMYQASDDSLKSLTLTELEALVARIKPSKGGTTPPRGKSDVII' A
#
# COMPACT_ATOMS: atom_id res chain seq x y z
N MET A 1 -3.20 -13.57 23.68
CA MET A 1 -3.82 -13.79 22.36
C MET A 1 -3.08 -12.93 21.36
N LYS A 2 -2.28 -13.54 20.49
CA LYS A 2 -1.39 -12.80 19.58
C LYS A 2 -2.26 -12.15 18.50
N ASN A 3 -2.05 -10.86 18.24
CA ASN A 3 -2.83 -10.07 17.29
C ASN A 3 -2.72 -10.64 15.86
N HIS A 4 -3.56 -11.62 15.51
CA HIS A 4 -3.64 -12.18 14.16
C HIS A 4 -3.79 -11.09 13.09
N LEU A 5 -4.57 -10.06 13.40
CA LEU A 5 -4.71 -8.87 12.56
C LEU A 5 -3.39 -8.13 12.35
N ARG A 6 -2.61 -7.93 13.42
CA ARG A 6 -1.31 -7.24 13.33
C ARG A 6 -0.35 -8.04 12.45
N ASN A 7 -0.28 -9.35 12.65
CA ASN A 7 0.59 -10.21 11.85
C ASN A 7 0.19 -10.24 10.36
N ALA A 8 -1.12 -10.25 10.08
CA ALA A 8 -1.61 -10.17 8.71
C ALA A 8 -1.24 -8.83 8.04
N VAL A 9 -1.42 -7.71 8.75
CA VAL A 9 -1.05 -6.38 8.26
C VAL A 9 0.46 -6.28 8.00
N GLU A 10 1.30 -6.73 8.95
CA GLU A 10 2.76 -6.72 8.77
C GLU A 10 3.18 -7.58 7.58
N SER A 11 2.58 -8.76 7.40
CA SER A 11 2.85 -9.63 6.24
C SER A 11 2.45 -8.96 4.91
N MET A 12 1.34 -8.23 4.87
CA MET A 12 0.94 -7.47 3.68
C MET A 12 1.87 -6.28 3.41
N LYS A 13 2.33 -5.57 4.45
CA LYS A 13 3.33 -4.49 4.29
C LYS A 13 4.61 -5.04 3.69
N GLU A 14 5.12 -6.14 4.24
CA GLU A 14 6.34 -6.78 3.77
C GLU A 14 6.22 -7.24 2.31
N HIS A 15 5.05 -7.79 1.93
CA HIS A 15 4.75 -8.15 0.54
C HIS A 15 4.84 -6.96 -0.42
N TYR A 16 4.29 -5.79 -0.06
CA TYR A 16 4.37 -4.60 -0.90
C TYR A 16 5.80 -4.04 -0.96
N ILE A 17 6.52 -3.99 0.17
CA ILE A 17 7.93 -3.58 0.22
C ILE A 17 8.78 -4.43 -0.73
N GLN A 18 8.61 -5.76 -0.69
CA GLN A 18 9.32 -6.66 -1.60
C GLN A 18 9.01 -6.39 -3.07
N LYS A 19 7.76 -6.06 -3.43
CA LYS A 19 7.41 -5.66 -4.81
C LYS A 19 8.09 -4.37 -5.24
N LEU A 20 8.16 -3.38 -4.35
CA LEU A 20 8.83 -2.09 -4.63
C LEU A 20 10.33 -2.30 -4.87
N ILE A 21 10.96 -3.17 -4.07
CA ILE A 21 12.38 -3.52 -4.22
C ILE A 21 12.64 -4.32 -5.49
N GLN A 22 11.82 -5.35 -5.76
CA GLN A 22 11.95 -6.19 -6.96
C GLN A 22 11.75 -5.41 -8.26
N ALA A 23 10.94 -4.34 -8.23
CA ALA A 23 10.78 -3.42 -9.35
C ALA A 23 11.96 -2.46 -9.54
N GLY A 24 12.96 -2.47 -8.64
CA GLY A 24 14.11 -1.57 -8.68
C GLY A 24 13.81 -0.13 -8.29
N MET A 25 12.61 0.15 -7.77
CA MET A 25 12.20 1.51 -7.37
C MET A 25 12.80 1.94 -6.03
N TYR A 26 13.10 0.99 -5.16
CA TYR A 26 13.64 1.23 -3.82
C TYR A 26 14.69 0.18 -3.47
N GLN A 27 15.58 0.52 -2.54
CA GLN A 27 16.58 -0.41 -2.02
C GLN A 27 16.08 -1.12 -0.77
N ALA A 28 16.52 -2.37 -0.56
CA ALA A 28 16.15 -3.14 0.64
C ALA A 28 16.66 -2.53 1.95
N SER A 29 17.73 -1.74 1.88
CA SER A 29 18.30 -1.01 3.02
C SER A 29 17.56 0.29 3.34
N ASP A 30 16.53 0.65 2.57
CA ASP A 30 15.81 1.90 2.74
C ASP A 30 14.76 1.76 3.86
N ASP A 31 15.12 2.22 5.06
CA ASP A 31 14.22 2.19 6.22
C ASP A 31 12.98 3.08 6.05
N SER A 32 12.99 3.99 5.07
CA SER A 32 11.83 4.82 4.72
C SER A 32 10.62 3.96 4.36
N LEU A 33 10.82 2.81 3.69
CA LEU A 33 9.74 1.90 3.32
C LEU A 33 9.05 1.23 4.51
N LYS A 34 9.79 0.98 5.61
CA LYS A 34 9.24 0.37 6.82
C LYS A 34 8.38 1.36 7.61
N SER A 35 8.69 2.65 7.49
CA SER A 35 7.94 3.74 8.12
C SER A 35 6.57 3.97 7.48
N LEU A 36 6.41 3.63 6.19
CA LEU A 36 5.16 3.79 5.46
C LEU A 36 4.03 2.91 6.03
N THR A 37 2.81 3.41 5.94
CA THR A 37 1.60 2.64 6.23
C THR A 37 1.28 1.67 5.09
N LEU A 38 0.40 0.69 5.37
CA LEU A 38 -0.03 -0.29 4.37
C LEU A 38 -0.63 0.37 3.12
N THR A 39 -1.47 1.39 3.30
CA THR A 39 -2.14 2.12 2.22
C THR A 39 -1.15 2.90 1.36
N GLU A 40 -0.11 3.48 1.96
CA GLU A 40 0.95 4.18 1.21
C GLU A 40 1.77 3.21 0.34
N LEU A 41 2.15 2.06 0.91
CA LEU A 41 2.84 1.01 0.17
C LEU A 41 2.00 0.48 -1.01
N GLU A 42 0.70 0.27 -0.78
CA GLU A 42 -0.24 -0.13 -1.84
C GLU A 42 -0.31 0.90 -2.96
N ALA A 43 -0.40 2.19 -2.63
CA ALA A 43 -0.44 3.27 -3.60
C ALA A 43 0.85 3.35 -4.43
N LEU A 44 2.02 3.09 -3.83
CA LEU A 44 3.29 3.04 -4.55
C LEU A 44 3.34 1.83 -5.50
N VAL A 45 2.94 0.65 -5.05
CA VAL A 45 2.90 -0.55 -5.89
C VAL A 45 1.90 -0.39 -7.05
N ALA A 46 0.77 0.28 -6.81
CA ALA A 46 -0.20 0.58 -7.85
C ALA A 46 0.37 1.45 -8.98
N ARG A 47 1.37 2.30 -8.70
CA ARG A 47 2.07 3.12 -9.71
C ARG A 47 3.04 2.31 -10.56
N ILE A 48 3.56 1.19 -10.04
CA ILE A 48 4.50 0.31 -10.75
C ILE A 48 3.79 -0.60 -11.73
N LYS A 49 2.55 -1.03 -11.40
CA LYS A 49 1.74 -1.74 -12.38
C LYS A 49 1.44 -0.79 -13.55
N PRO A 50 1.74 -1.18 -14.80
CA PRO A 50 1.34 -0.38 -15.95
C PRO A 50 -0.18 -0.24 -15.89
N SER A 51 -0.63 1.01 -15.82
CA SER A 51 -2.01 1.44 -15.80
C SER A 51 -2.87 0.60 -16.76
N LYS A 52 -3.63 -0.34 -16.20
CA LYS A 52 -4.95 -0.65 -16.74
C LYS A 52 -5.95 0.02 -15.82
N GLY A 53 -6.28 1.25 -16.23
CA GLY A 53 -7.41 2.10 -15.85
C GLY A 53 -8.17 1.76 -14.55
N GLY A 54 -8.09 2.70 -13.62
CA GLY A 54 -9.25 3.18 -12.88
C GLY A 54 -9.88 2.25 -11.85
N THR A 55 -9.48 2.40 -10.60
CA THR A 55 -10.46 2.38 -9.50
C THR A 55 -10.05 3.44 -8.48
N THR A 56 -10.51 4.67 -8.73
CA THR A 56 -10.63 5.70 -7.71
C THR A 56 -11.43 5.12 -6.54
N PRO A 57 -10.95 5.14 -5.29
CA PRO A 57 -11.80 4.79 -4.16
C PRO A 57 -12.91 5.85 -4.08
N PRO A 58 -14.20 5.48 -3.96
CA PRO A 58 -15.24 6.45 -3.67
C PRO A 58 -14.99 6.97 -2.26
N ARG A 59 -14.31 8.11 -2.19
CA ARG A 59 -14.10 8.87 -0.97
C ARG A 59 -15.46 9.49 -0.64
N GLY A 60 -16.21 8.83 0.23
CA GLY A 60 -17.41 9.39 0.82
C GLY A 60 -17.09 10.73 1.47
N LYS A 61 -17.69 11.79 0.93
CA LYS A 61 -18.02 13.03 1.64
C LYS A 61 -19.35 13.54 1.10
N SER A 62 -20.36 13.26 1.93
CA SER A 62 -21.52 14.06 2.34
C SER A 62 -22.00 15.26 1.51
N ASP A 63 -23.33 15.43 1.61
CA ASP A 63 -24.13 16.65 1.46
C ASP A 63 -24.51 17.09 0.03
N VAL A 64 -25.64 16.58 -0.47
CA VAL A 64 -26.89 17.34 -0.66
C VAL A 64 -27.90 16.43 -1.35
N ILE A 65 -28.96 16.03 -0.64
CA ILE A 65 -30.21 15.56 -1.27
C ILE A 65 -31.36 16.20 -0.50
N ILE A 66 -31.99 17.15 -1.21
CA ILE A 66 -33.24 17.91 -1.02
C ILE A 66 -33.27 19.01 0.04
#